data_AF-A0AAW2PJT3-F1
#
_entry.id   AF-A0AAW2PJT3-F1
#
_cell.length_a   1.000
_cell.length_b   1.000
_cell.length_c   1.000
_cell.angle_alpha   90.00
_cell.angle_beta   90.00
_cell.angle_gamma   90.00
#
_symmetry.space_group_name_H-M   'P 1'
#
loop_
_entity.id
_entity.type
_entity.pdbx_description
1 polymer ?
#
loop_
_entity_poly.entity_id
_entity_poly.type
_entity_poly.pdbx_seq_one_letter_code
_entity_poly.pdbx_strand_id
1 'polypeptide(L)'
;MSPDEVLKEAPSCKRGKDNELEEELETGRGTPHKVQPTEELLNIELIPGVVGKTTRIGSRMNDATQKEMIQCIQRNIDVFAWTPKDLEGIDPKVITHHLNINPHVKPVKQKKKYFGPAKDKIIQAEIDKLMAAAHIEEQFPE
;
A
#
# COMPACT_ATOMS: atom_id res chain seq x y z
N MET A 1 28.27 -13.79 57.07
CA MET A 1 28.66 -12.97 55.91
C MET A 1 27.76 -13.36 54.76
N SER A 2 27.10 -12.36 54.19
CA SER A 2 26.30 -12.44 52.97
C SER A 2 27.24 -12.45 51.74
N PRO A 3 26.72 -12.38 50.52
CA PRO A 3 26.62 -13.44 49.50
C PRO A 3 27.67 -13.23 48.38
N ASP A 4 27.61 -14.01 47.30
CA ASP A 4 27.73 -13.40 45.97
C ASP A 4 27.21 -14.36 44.88
N GLU A 5 26.11 -13.91 44.27
CA GLU A 5 25.50 -14.42 43.06
C GLU A 5 26.47 -14.21 41.88
N VAL A 6 26.91 -15.29 41.25
CA VAL A 6 27.51 -15.19 39.92
C VAL A 6 26.36 -15.12 38.91
N LEU A 7 25.92 -13.88 38.64
CA LEU A 7 25.15 -13.52 37.46
C LEU A 7 25.94 -13.96 36.22
N LYS A 8 25.43 -14.97 35.51
CA LYS A 8 25.89 -15.30 34.16
C LYS A 8 25.30 -14.27 33.21
N GLU A 9 26.13 -13.33 32.77
CA GLU A 9 25.76 -12.40 31.69
C GLU A 9 25.43 -13.17 30.40
N ALA A 10 24.26 -12.89 29.85
CA ALA A 10 23.86 -13.38 28.54
C ALA A 10 24.71 -12.71 27.45
N PRO A 11 25.07 -13.42 26.35
CA PRO A 11 25.84 -12.82 25.28
C PRO A 11 25.07 -11.65 24.64
N SER A 12 25.64 -10.46 24.81
CA SER A 12 25.20 -9.20 24.21
C SER A 12 25.12 -9.34 22.69
N CYS A 13 23.89 -9.28 22.16
CA CYS A 13 23.61 -9.30 20.73
C CYS A 13 24.18 -8.01 20.13
N LYS A 14 25.30 -8.13 19.42
CA LYS A 14 25.99 -6.99 18.82
C LYS A 14 25.14 -6.40 17.69
N ARG A 15 24.96 -5.08 17.80
CA ARG A 15 24.28 -4.19 16.86
C ARG A 15 25.23 -3.82 15.71
N GLY A 16 24.71 -3.82 14.47
CA GLY A 16 25.36 -3.35 13.24
C GLY A 16 25.51 -4.48 12.22
N LYS A 17 24.98 -4.39 11.00
CA LYS A 17 24.95 -3.23 10.10
C LYS A 17 23.62 -3.12 9.34
N ASP A 18 23.16 -1.89 9.18
CA ASP A 18 22.11 -1.49 8.25
C ASP A 18 22.70 -1.57 6.83
N ASN A 19 22.34 -2.57 6.03
CA ASN A 19 22.09 -2.47 4.58
C ASN A 19 21.83 -3.87 3.98
N GLU A 20 20.62 -4.40 4.11
CA GLU A 20 20.10 -5.57 3.36
C GLU A 20 18.64 -5.80 3.80
N LEU A 21 17.70 -4.98 3.32
CA LEU A 21 16.28 -5.10 3.68
C LEU A 21 15.35 -4.91 2.45
N GLU A 22 15.75 -5.40 1.28
CA GLU A 22 14.83 -5.55 0.15
C GLU A 22 14.82 -6.93 -0.50
N GLU A 23 15.63 -7.90 -0.07
CA GLU A 23 15.73 -9.22 -0.75
C GLU A 23 15.41 -10.43 0.13
N GLU A 24 14.49 -10.34 1.09
CA GLU A 24 14.05 -11.52 1.86
C GLU A 24 12.53 -11.55 2.11
N LEU A 25 11.76 -11.70 1.02
CA LEU A 25 10.35 -12.14 1.05
C LEU A 25 10.04 -13.25 0.03
N GLU A 26 11.02 -13.78 -0.70
CA GLU A 26 10.79 -14.73 -1.82
C GLU A 26 11.23 -16.18 -1.56
N THR A 27 11.47 -16.60 -0.32
CA THR A 27 11.77 -18.02 -0.02
C THR A 27 10.51 -18.76 0.42
N GLY A 28 9.65 -19.11 -0.55
CA GLY A 28 8.56 -20.06 -0.28
C GLY A 28 7.47 -20.24 -1.34
N ARG A 29 7.45 -19.47 -2.43
CA ARG A 29 6.53 -19.68 -3.55
C ARG A 29 7.30 -19.43 -4.84
N GLY A 30 7.15 -20.32 -5.82
CA GLY A 30 7.85 -20.22 -7.11
C GLY A 30 7.76 -18.79 -7.66
N THR A 31 8.86 -18.34 -8.29
CA THR A 31 8.97 -17.00 -8.82
C THR A 31 7.70 -16.67 -9.63
N PRO A 32 6.94 -15.62 -9.26
CA PRO A 32 5.80 -15.22 -10.07
C PRO A 32 6.35 -14.93 -11.46
N HIS A 33 5.80 -15.61 -12.48
CA HIS A 33 6.18 -15.36 -13.87
C HIS A 33 5.90 -13.89 -14.16
N LYS A 34 6.95 -13.08 -14.15
CA LYS A 34 6.86 -11.64 -14.32
C LYS A 34 6.47 -11.40 -15.77
N VAL A 35 5.17 -11.21 -16.01
CA VAL A 35 4.62 -10.90 -17.33
C VAL A 35 5.27 -9.58 -17.75
N GLN A 36 6.15 -9.66 -18.74
CA GLN A 36 6.76 -8.48 -19.32
C GLN A 36 5.85 -7.98 -20.44
N PRO A 37 5.70 -6.66 -20.59
CA PRO A 37 5.05 -6.09 -21.76
C PRO A 37 5.68 -6.68 -23.03
N THR A 38 4.83 -7.13 -23.97
CA THR A 38 5.27 -7.59 -25.30
C THR A 38 5.97 -6.47 -26.09
N GLU A 39 5.78 -5.24 -25.66
CA GLU A 39 6.21 -4.02 -26.31
C GLU A 39 6.76 -3.01 -25.31
N GLU A 40 7.70 -2.19 -25.77
CA GLU A 40 8.17 -1.03 -25.01
C GLU A 40 7.03 -0.02 -24.80
N LEU A 41 6.97 0.58 -23.62
CA LEU A 41 5.91 1.53 -23.28
C LEU A 41 6.50 2.94 -23.14
N LEU A 42 5.82 3.92 -23.75
CA LEU A 42 6.14 5.34 -23.65
C LEU A 42 5.48 5.93 -22.40
N ASN A 43 6.28 6.63 -21.59
CA ASN A 43 5.77 7.44 -20.48
C ASN A 43 5.25 8.77 -21.03
N ILE A 44 4.00 9.12 -20.70
CA ILE A 44 3.37 10.38 -21.08
C ILE A 44 2.92 11.16 -19.84
N GLU A 45 3.04 12.48 -19.90
CA GLU A 45 2.47 13.39 -18.92
C GLU A 45 1.02 13.71 -19.29
N LEU A 46 0.09 13.46 -18.37
CA LEU A 46 -1.33 13.71 -18.60
C LEU A 46 -1.74 15.13 -18.22
N ILE A 47 -1.07 15.74 -17.24
CA ILE A 47 -1.24 17.17 -16.90
C ILE A 47 0.10 17.88 -17.05
N PRO A 48 0.20 18.87 -17.96
CA PRO A 48 1.40 19.69 -18.06
C PRO A 48 1.76 20.33 -16.71
N GLY A 49 2.99 20.10 -16.25
CA GLY A 49 3.53 20.74 -15.04
C GLY A 49 3.14 20.10 -13.70
N VAL A 50 2.38 19.00 -13.68
CA VAL A 50 2.09 18.25 -12.44
C VAL A 50 2.93 16.98 -12.40
N VAL A 51 3.94 16.98 -11.52
CA VAL A 51 4.80 15.81 -11.27
C VAL A 51 3.96 14.66 -10.72
N GLY A 52 4.09 13.47 -11.30
CA GLY A 52 3.46 12.24 -10.82
C GLY A 52 2.13 11.87 -11.50
N LYS A 53 1.54 12.74 -12.34
CA LYS A 53 0.36 12.40 -13.15
C LYS A 53 0.75 11.92 -14.53
N THR A 54 1.45 10.79 -14.57
CA THR A 54 1.93 10.14 -15.80
C THR A 54 1.26 8.80 -16.02
N THR A 55 1.20 8.37 -17.27
CA THR A 55 0.76 7.00 -17.62
C THR A 55 1.63 6.42 -18.73
N ARG A 56 1.44 5.14 -19.01
CA ARG A 56 2.22 4.36 -19.99
C ARG A 56 1.33 3.94 -21.14
N ILE A 57 1.77 4.19 -22.36
CA ILE A 57 1.09 3.77 -23.61
C ILE A 57 2.03 2.96 -24.50
N GLY A 58 1.50 2.12 -25.39
CA GLY A 58 2.31 1.36 -26.36
C GLY A 58 3.13 2.28 -27.27
N SER A 59 4.36 1.87 -27.60
CA SER A 59 5.27 2.58 -28.51
C SER A 59 5.04 2.32 -30.01
N ARG A 60 4.33 1.25 -30.38
CA ARG A 60 4.11 0.81 -31.77
C ARG A 60 2.83 1.36 -32.40
N MET A 61 2.20 2.35 -31.75
CA MET A 61 1.08 3.08 -32.35
C MET A 61 1.60 4.09 -33.38
N ASN A 62 0.80 4.34 -34.43
CA ASN A 62 1.08 5.45 -35.33
C ASN A 62 0.76 6.80 -34.66
N ASP A 63 1.43 7.87 -35.11
CA ASP A 63 1.34 9.20 -34.49
C ASP A 63 -0.09 9.73 -34.35
N ALA A 64 -0.97 9.44 -35.31
CA ALA A 64 -2.37 9.85 -35.27
C ALA A 64 -3.13 9.18 -34.11
N THR A 65 -3.09 7.85 -34.03
CA THR A 65 -3.77 7.09 -32.97
C THR A 65 -3.15 7.38 -31.61
N GLN A 66 -1.82 7.53 -31.54
CA GLN A 66 -1.14 7.90 -30.30
C GLN A 66 -1.66 9.25 -29.76
N LYS A 67 -1.80 10.26 -30.62
CA LYS A 67 -2.36 11.57 -30.22
C LYS A 67 -3.82 11.46 -29.79
N GLU A 68 -4.64 10.72 -30.52
CA GLU A 68 -6.05 10.50 -30.16
C GLU A 68 -6.18 9.80 -28.80
N MET A 69 -5.36 8.78 -28.54
CA MET A 69 -5.32 8.06 -27.27
C MET A 69 -4.92 8.99 -26.12
N ILE A 70 -3.84 9.78 -26.29
CA ILE A 70 -3.40 10.76 -25.29
C ILE A 70 -4.53 11.75 -24.99
N GLN A 71 -5.16 12.32 -26.02
CA GLN A 71 -6.27 13.25 -25.84
C GLN A 71 -7.46 12.61 -25.13
N CYS A 72 -7.78 11.36 -25.45
CA CYS A 72 -8.85 10.62 -24.78
C CYS A 72 -8.56 10.46 -23.28
N ILE A 73 -7.34 10.04 -22.92
CA ILE A 73 -6.95 9.87 -21.52
C ILE A 73 -6.95 11.22 -20.79
N GLN A 74 -6.42 12.28 -21.42
CA GLN A 74 -6.40 13.63 -20.84
C GLN A 74 -7.80 14.20 -20.60
N ARG A 75 -8.79 13.88 -21.46
CA ARG A 75 -10.18 14.30 -21.27
C ARG A 75 -10.88 13.58 -20.10
N ASN A 76 -10.43 12.38 -19.75
CA ASN A 76 -11.00 11.53 -18.70
C ASN A 76 -10.04 11.40 -17.51
N ILE A 77 -9.31 12.46 -17.19
CA ILE A 77 -8.24 12.42 -16.20
C ILE A 77 -8.74 12.29 -14.76
N ASP A 78 -9.99 12.69 -14.55
CA ASP A 78 -10.77 12.59 -13.32
C ASP A 78 -11.17 11.15 -12.99
N VAL A 79 -11.17 10.25 -13.97
CA VAL A 79 -11.45 8.81 -13.75
C VAL A 79 -10.30 8.11 -13.02
N PHE A 80 -9.10 8.70 -13.00
CA PHE A 80 -7.93 8.13 -12.34
C PHE A 80 -7.83 8.58 -10.88
N ALA A 81 -7.50 7.64 -10.00
CA ALA A 81 -7.14 7.94 -8.64
C ALA A 81 -5.62 8.08 -8.47
N TRP A 82 -5.15 9.32 -8.33
CA TRP A 82 -3.72 9.64 -8.18
C TRP A 82 -3.26 9.52 -6.73
N THR A 83 -4.18 9.79 -5.80
CA THR A 83 -4.01 9.70 -4.36
C THR A 83 -5.19 8.92 -3.77
N PRO A 84 -5.07 8.39 -2.54
CA PRO A 84 -6.20 7.73 -1.91
C PRO A 84 -7.43 8.63 -1.82
N LYS A 85 -7.27 9.95 -1.64
CA LYS A 85 -8.38 10.90 -1.62
C LYS A 85 -9.20 10.92 -2.90
N ASP A 86 -8.60 10.62 -4.03
CA ASP A 86 -9.28 10.60 -5.32
C ASP A 86 -10.15 9.33 -5.49
N LEU A 87 -9.98 8.32 -4.62
CA LEU A 87 -10.88 7.16 -4.54
C LEU A 87 -12.10 7.50 -3.68
N GLU A 88 -12.79 8.61 -4.01
CA GLU A 88 -14.10 8.89 -3.44
C GLU A 88 -15.05 7.80 -3.89
N GLY A 89 -15.34 6.85 -2.98
CA GLY A 89 -16.30 5.79 -3.22
C GLY A 89 -17.72 6.35 -3.43
N ILE A 90 -18.69 5.45 -3.55
CA ILE A 90 -20.09 5.88 -3.55
C ILE A 90 -20.42 6.44 -2.16
N ASP A 91 -21.08 7.60 -2.10
CA ASP A 91 -21.51 8.22 -0.85
C ASP A 91 -22.25 7.17 0.00
N PRO A 92 -21.83 6.91 1.25
CA PRO A 92 -22.50 5.97 2.15
C PRO A 92 -24.00 6.23 2.31
N LYS A 93 -24.46 7.48 2.13
CA LYS A 93 -25.89 7.85 2.13
C LYS A 93 -26.65 7.30 0.93
N VAL A 94 -25.98 7.07 -0.19
CA VAL A 94 -26.59 6.48 -1.41
C VAL A 94 -26.69 4.98 -1.24
N ILE A 95 -25.59 4.31 -0.92
CA ILE A 95 -25.56 2.87 -0.66
C ILE A 95 -24.46 2.53 0.33
N THR A 96 -24.83 1.77 1.36
CA THR A 96 -23.88 1.18 2.31
C THR A 96 -24.08 -0.34 2.32
N HIS A 97 -22.99 -1.09 2.30
CA HIS A 97 -23.04 -2.53 2.48
C HIS A 97 -23.19 -2.85 3.96
N HIS A 98 -24.26 -3.56 4.33
CA HIS A 98 -24.44 -4.11 5.66
C HIS A 98 -23.94 -5.55 5.71
N LEU A 99 -23.03 -5.83 6.63
CA LEU A 99 -22.63 -7.21 6.90
C LEU A 99 -23.76 -7.92 7.64
N ASN A 100 -24.26 -9.03 7.09
CA ASN A 100 -25.31 -9.83 7.73
C ASN A 100 -24.73 -10.67 8.88
N ILE A 101 -24.54 -10.04 10.03
CA ILE A 101 -24.05 -10.68 11.26
C ILE A 101 -25.22 -11.04 12.18
N ASN A 102 -25.13 -12.18 12.86
CA ASN A 102 -26.09 -12.54 13.90
C ASN A 102 -25.81 -11.67 15.15
N PRO A 103 -26.76 -10.82 15.60
CA PRO A 103 -26.55 -9.91 16.73
C PRO A 103 -26.38 -10.63 18.07
N HIS A 104 -26.74 -11.91 18.16
CA HIS A 104 -26.58 -12.71 19.37
C HIS A 104 -25.17 -13.29 19.54
N VAL A 105 -24.32 -13.17 18.52
CA VAL A 105 -22.93 -13.66 18.58
C VAL A 105 -22.07 -12.63 19.28
N LYS A 106 -21.32 -13.08 20.30
CA LYS A 106 -20.39 -12.22 21.03
C LYS A 106 -19.22 -11.80 20.13
N PRO A 107 -18.84 -10.50 20.11
CA PRO A 107 -17.65 -10.05 19.40
C PRO A 107 -16.39 -10.77 19.90
N VAL A 108 -15.47 -11.08 18.99
CA VAL A 108 -14.19 -11.73 19.32
C VAL A 108 -13.05 -10.74 19.09
N LYS A 109 -12.35 -10.38 20.18
CA LYS A 109 -11.15 -9.55 20.11
C LYS A 109 -9.96 -10.39 19.67
N GLN A 110 -9.46 -10.17 18.46
CA GLN A 110 -8.24 -10.81 17.99
C GLN A 110 -7.00 -10.09 18.53
N LYS A 111 -5.97 -10.87 18.92
CA LYS A 111 -4.70 -10.31 19.38
C LYS A 111 -3.97 -9.64 18.19
N LYS A 112 -3.50 -8.41 18.40
CA LYS A 112 -2.66 -7.70 17.41
C LYS A 112 -1.41 -8.53 17.09
N LYS A 113 -1.12 -8.72 15.81
CA LYS A 113 0.11 -9.36 15.34
C LYS A 113 1.26 -8.34 15.35
N TYR A 114 2.45 -8.81 15.70
CA TYR A 114 3.68 -8.03 15.64
C TYR A 114 4.38 -8.28 14.31
N PHE A 115 4.66 -7.23 13.54
CA PHE A 115 5.29 -7.34 12.22
C PHE A 115 6.78 -6.94 12.22
N GLY A 116 7.30 -6.44 13.33
CA GLY A 116 8.68 -5.95 13.44
C GLY A 116 8.79 -4.47 13.06
N PRO A 117 9.84 -3.77 13.54
CA PRO A 117 9.90 -2.31 13.51
C PRO A 117 9.95 -1.72 12.10
N ALA A 118 10.55 -2.42 11.13
CA ALA A 118 10.59 -1.95 9.75
C ALA A 118 9.19 -1.96 9.09
N LYS A 119 8.46 -3.07 9.24
CA LYS A 119 7.10 -3.22 8.70
C LYS A 119 6.11 -2.35 9.45
N ASP A 120 6.24 -2.23 10.77
CA ASP A 120 5.37 -1.38 11.57
C ASP A 120 5.45 0.09 11.12
N LYS A 121 6.63 0.61 10.76
CA LYS A 121 6.75 1.97 10.20
C LYS A 121 5.98 2.14 8.89
N ILE A 122 6.05 1.16 7.99
CA ILE A 122 5.33 1.20 6.71
C ILE A 122 3.81 1.12 6.95
N ILE A 123 3.38 0.25 7.86
CA ILE A 123 1.97 0.11 8.25
C ILE A 123 1.44 1.42 8.83
N GLN A 124 2.19 2.07 9.73
CA GLN A 124 1.80 3.36 10.31
C GLN A 124 1.68 4.44 9.22
N ALA A 125 2.66 4.55 8.33
CA ALA A 125 2.61 5.52 7.24
C ALA A 125 1.38 5.30 6.32
N GLU A 126 1.02 4.05 6.02
CA GLU A 126 -0.17 3.76 5.22
C GLU A 126 -1.47 4.03 6.01
N ILE A 127 -1.52 3.75 7.31
CA ILE A 127 -2.65 4.13 8.18
C ILE A 127 -2.85 5.64 8.15
N ASP A 128 -1.79 6.43 8.38
CA ASP A 128 -1.87 7.89 8.38
C ASP A 128 -2.39 8.43 7.05
N LYS A 129 -1.94 7.82 5.94
CA LYS A 129 -2.40 8.16 4.58
C LYS A 129 -3.88 7.86 4.37
N LEU A 130 -4.38 6.73 4.85
CA LEU A 130 -5.79 6.34 4.74
C LEU A 130 -6.70 7.14 5.68
N MET A 131 -6.22 7.46 6.90
CA MET A 131 -6.89 8.36 7.84
C MET A 131 -7.02 9.76 7.24
N ALA A 132 -5.95 10.29 6.64
CA ALA A 132 -5.97 11.59 5.97
C ALA A 132 -6.93 11.66 4.78
N ALA A 133 -7.26 10.51 4.18
CA ALA A 133 -8.27 10.37 3.12
C ALA A 133 -9.67 10.08 3.65
N ALA A 134 -9.88 9.99 4.97
CA ALA A 134 -11.15 9.63 5.60
C ALA A 134 -11.72 8.27 5.14
N HIS A 135 -10.87 7.35 4.70
CA HIS A 135 -11.27 6.00 4.29
C HIS A 135 -11.41 5.03 5.46
N ILE A 136 -10.68 5.30 6.53
CA ILE A 136 -10.70 4.54 7.78
C ILE A 136 -10.95 5.50 8.93
N GLU A 137 -11.59 5.00 9.98
CA GLU A 137 -11.84 5.71 11.21
C GLU A 137 -11.51 4.83 12.42
N GLU A 138 -11.06 5.45 13.50
CA GLU A 138 -10.87 4.75 14.77
C GLU A 138 -12.23 4.58 15.47
N GLN A 139 -12.64 3.33 15.69
CA GLN A 139 -13.78 3.03 16.55
C GLN A 139 -13.30 2.48 17.89
N PHE A 140 -13.74 3.14 18.96
CA PHE A 140 -13.57 2.65 20.33
C PHE A 140 -14.82 1.86 20.73
N PRO A 141 -14.69 0.59 21.17
CA PRO A 141 -15.82 -0.11 21.75
C PRO A 141 -16.24 0.57 23.05
N GLU A 142 -17.53 0.82 23.22
CA GLU A 142 -18.15 1.21 24.50
C GLU A 142 -17.99 0.13 25.58
#